data_AF-A0A3N2AV84-F1
#
_entry.id   AF-A0A3N2AV84-F1
#
_cell.length_a   1.000
_cell.length_b   1.000
_cell.length_c   1.000
_cell.angle_alpha   90.00
_cell.angle_beta   90.00
_cell.angle_gamma   90.00
#
_symmetry.space_group_name_H-M   'P 1'
#
loop_
_entity.id
_entity.type
_entity.pdbx_description
1 polymer ?
#
loop_
_entity_poly.entity_id
_entity_poly.type
_entity_poly.pdbx_seq_one_letter_code
_entity_poly.pdbx_strand_id
1 'polypeptide(L)'
;MKPTPSLAELRAAPEGSLEALLALSDLDRTVAAISGNRITGLLRGDERRELVQLLCEERVAELSPAMRARVVHALRRLAPSPVVSAGIRSMLESLTGAPFRDMKYSLNATGDRHDLEHVVYERLTEADRAAVLAHIAREAEDAPSHDLRILCDIDDTVKAMLHDSRYPRGRVYPGVIELLIALDQGRAAEPSRPGDLTFVTARPEGPRGLIEQYTRNGLAGLGLPPHAVLGGSFLNLFTKASIKERKLQNFDRERALFPECRFMFLGDSGQADAHVGAEMLRRGPDFVVAVLIHEVVPVAGAARDAFEAAGIRFHTSYDDAARIVHRLGLIDTVARDRVFKAVDAETGTMT
;
A
#
# COMPACT_ATOMS: atom_id res chain seq x y z
N MET A 1 0.38 -27.82 17.22
CA MET A 1 1.48 -26.93 16.82
C MET A 1 2.51 -27.83 16.14
N LYS A 2 2.72 -27.70 14.82
CA LYS A 2 3.71 -28.53 14.11
C LYS A 2 5.12 -28.18 14.61
N PRO A 3 6.06 -29.14 14.68
CA PRO A 3 7.44 -28.83 15.03
C PRO A 3 8.02 -27.82 14.03
N THR A 4 8.70 -26.81 14.54
CA THR A 4 9.38 -25.79 13.76
C THR A 4 10.69 -26.38 13.22
N PRO A 5 10.93 -26.40 11.89
CA PRO A 5 12.12 -27.03 11.35
C PRO A 5 13.38 -26.28 11.76
N SER A 6 14.46 -27.02 11.99
CA SER A 6 15.79 -26.47 12.26
C SER A 6 16.54 -26.14 10.94
N LEU A 7 17.62 -25.36 11.02
CA LEU A 7 18.46 -25.07 9.86
C LEU A 7 19.05 -26.34 9.22
N ALA A 8 19.44 -27.33 10.04
CA ALA A 8 19.96 -28.60 9.55
C ALA A 8 18.89 -29.40 8.79
N GLU A 9 17.65 -29.40 9.26
CA GLU A 9 16.52 -30.02 8.55
C GLU A 9 16.23 -29.34 7.22
N LEU A 10 16.27 -28.01 7.18
CA LEU A 10 16.09 -27.24 5.94
C LEU A 10 17.18 -27.56 4.91
N ARG A 11 18.44 -27.67 5.34
CA ARG A 11 19.56 -28.06 4.47
C ARG A 11 19.44 -29.50 3.98
N ALA A 12 19.03 -30.42 4.85
CA ALA A 12 18.91 -31.85 4.54
C ALA A 12 17.63 -32.21 3.76
N ALA A 13 16.69 -31.28 3.62
CA ALA A 13 15.47 -31.50 2.87
C ALA A 13 15.79 -31.88 1.41
N PRO A 14 15.16 -32.92 0.84
CA PRO A 14 15.35 -33.30 -0.57
C PRO A 14 15.19 -32.12 -1.53
N GLU A 15 15.88 -32.17 -2.66
CA GLU A 15 15.72 -31.18 -3.73
C GLU A 15 14.26 -31.14 -4.20
N GLY A 16 13.72 -29.93 -4.37
CA GLY A 16 12.32 -29.69 -4.72
C GLY A 16 11.33 -29.79 -3.56
N SER A 17 11.75 -30.16 -2.35
CA SER A 17 10.83 -30.29 -1.19
C SER A 17 10.87 -29.10 -0.23
N LEU A 18 11.73 -28.10 -0.46
CA LEU A 18 11.92 -27.00 0.49
C LEU A 18 10.64 -26.19 0.69
N GLU A 19 9.95 -25.81 -0.39
CA GLU A 19 8.71 -25.04 -0.30
C GLU A 19 7.63 -25.79 0.49
N ALA A 20 7.45 -27.09 0.24
CA ALA A 20 6.47 -27.90 0.96
C ALA A 20 6.76 -27.92 2.47
N LEU A 21 8.04 -28.01 2.84
CA LEU A 21 8.45 -28.00 4.25
C LEU A 21 8.23 -26.62 4.91
N LEU A 22 8.54 -25.53 4.20
CA LEU A 22 8.26 -24.17 4.66
C LEU A 22 6.74 -23.86 4.72
N ALA A 23 5.95 -24.44 3.83
CA ALA A 23 4.50 -24.26 3.80
C ALA A 23 3.82 -24.87 5.03
N LEU A 24 4.39 -25.93 5.60
CA LEU A 24 3.89 -26.60 6.80
C LEU A 24 4.35 -25.93 8.10
N SER A 25 5.29 -24.99 8.04
CA SER A 25 5.86 -24.33 9.21
C SER A 25 5.27 -22.94 9.45
N ASP A 26 5.41 -22.48 10.69
CA ASP A 26 5.28 -21.06 11.03
C ASP A 26 6.62 -20.40 10.66
N LEU A 27 6.65 -19.74 9.50
CA LEU A 27 7.90 -19.23 8.92
C LEU A 27 8.53 -18.13 9.77
N ASP A 28 7.72 -17.23 10.34
CA ASP A 28 8.17 -16.18 11.24
C ASP A 28 8.86 -16.78 12.47
N ARG A 29 8.21 -17.79 13.07
CA ARG A 29 8.77 -18.49 14.22
C ARG A 29 10.01 -19.29 13.84
N THR A 30 10.02 -19.91 12.67
CA THR A 30 11.17 -20.68 12.14
C THR A 30 12.39 -19.79 11.97
N VAL A 31 12.23 -18.69 11.25
CA VAL A 31 13.30 -17.72 11.01
C VAL A 31 13.81 -17.12 12.31
N ALA A 32 12.91 -16.73 13.23
CA ALA A 32 13.32 -16.21 14.54
C ALA A 32 14.01 -17.26 15.42
N ALA A 33 13.57 -18.52 15.37
CA ALA A 33 14.14 -19.63 16.12
C ALA A 33 15.51 -20.08 15.59
N ILE A 34 15.85 -19.78 14.33
CA ILE A 34 17.17 -20.03 13.75
C ILE A 34 18.07 -18.81 13.94
N SER A 35 17.68 -17.66 13.41
CA SER A 35 18.54 -16.46 13.30
C SER A 35 18.56 -15.55 14.53
N GLY A 36 17.79 -15.91 15.57
CA GLY A 36 17.55 -15.08 16.75
C GLY A 36 16.59 -13.92 16.45
N ASN A 37 15.83 -13.51 17.46
CA ASN A 37 14.95 -12.34 17.34
C ASN A 37 15.74 -11.04 17.54
N ARG A 38 15.08 -9.89 17.64
CA ARG A 38 15.75 -8.58 17.85
C ARG A 38 16.62 -8.52 19.11
N ILE A 39 16.39 -9.37 20.10
CA ILE A 39 17.11 -9.41 21.38
C ILE A 39 18.24 -10.45 21.32
N THR A 40 17.97 -11.65 20.82
CA THR A 40 18.93 -12.76 20.81
C THR A 40 19.80 -12.81 19.56
N GLY A 41 19.49 -11.99 18.56
CA GLY A 41 20.09 -12.04 17.23
C GLY A 41 21.55 -11.62 17.15
N LEU A 42 22.13 -10.96 18.15
CA LEU A 42 23.57 -10.62 18.15
C LEU A 42 24.45 -11.87 18.26
N LEU A 43 23.96 -12.93 18.91
CA LEU A 43 24.71 -14.17 19.16
C LEU A 43 24.55 -15.20 18.04
N ARG A 44 23.80 -14.89 16.98
CA ARG A 44 23.38 -15.84 15.93
C ARG A 44 23.67 -15.34 14.52
N GLY A 45 24.82 -14.67 14.38
CA GLY A 45 25.24 -14.07 13.12
C GLY A 45 25.53 -15.10 12.04
N ASP A 46 26.13 -16.23 12.41
CA ASP A 46 26.48 -17.32 11.48
C ASP A 46 25.23 -18.05 10.99
N GLU A 47 24.34 -18.48 11.90
CA GLU A 47 23.11 -19.16 11.52
C GLU A 47 22.17 -18.26 10.71
N ARG A 48 22.22 -16.94 10.94
CA ARG A 48 21.51 -15.98 10.10
C ARG A 48 22.08 -15.93 8.69
N ARG A 49 23.41 -15.84 8.54
CA ARG A 49 24.05 -15.87 7.22
C ARG A 49 23.71 -17.15 6.49
N GLU A 50 23.84 -18.29 7.16
CA GLU A 50 23.55 -19.59 6.56
C GLU A 50 22.08 -19.73 6.14
N LEU A 51 21.14 -19.29 6.97
CA LEU A 51 19.72 -19.33 6.62
C LEU A 51 19.42 -18.42 5.41
N VAL A 52 19.97 -17.21 5.41
CA VAL A 52 19.77 -16.26 4.30
C VAL A 52 20.36 -16.83 3.02
N GLN A 53 21.60 -17.34 3.05
CA GLN A 53 22.26 -17.95 1.91
C GLN A 53 21.45 -19.14 1.37
N LEU A 54 20.99 -20.04 2.25
CA LEU A 54 20.19 -21.20 1.86
C LEU A 54 18.89 -20.78 1.14
N LEU A 55 18.13 -19.86 1.73
CA LEU A 55 16.80 -19.51 1.24
C LEU A 55 16.82 -18.53 0.07
N CYS A 56 17.76 -17.57 0.08
CA CYS A 56 17.77 -16.42 -0.84
C CYS A 56 18.74 -16.57 -2.02
N GLU A 57 19.65 -17.55 -1.96
CA GLU A 57 20.68 -17.73 -2.98
C GLU A 57 20.74 -19.19 -3.47
N GLU A 58 20.93 -20.16 -2.57
CA GLU A 58 21.19 -21.56 -2.96
C GLU A 58 19.94 -22.28 -3.46
N ARG A 59 18.82 -22.17 -2.73
CA ARG A 59 17.58 -22.91 -3.01
C ARG A 59 16.40 -22.02 -3.39
N VAL A 60 16.68 -20.77 -3.75
CA VAL A 60 15.64 -19.79 -4.14
C VAL A 60 14.83 -20.24 -5.35
N ALA A 61 15.43 -21.02 -6.26
CA ALA A 61 14.78 -21.57 -7.44
C ALA A 61 13.63 -22.55 -7.11
N GLU A 62 13.65 -23.17 -5.92
CA GLU A 62 12.58 -24.07 -5.46
C GLU A 62 11.36 -23.34 -4.92
N LEU A 63 11.46 -22.01 -4.74
CA LEU A 63 10.43 -21.21 -4.09
C LEU A 63 9.60 -20.46 -5.12
N SER A 64 8.29 -20.67 -5.07
CA SER A 64 7.28 -19.91 -5.79
C SER A 64 7.32 -18.43 -5.40
N PRO A 65 6.82 -17.51 -6.26
CA PRO A 65 6.71 -16.08 -5.94
C PRO A 65 6.01 -15.82 -4.59
N ALA A 66 4.95 -16.56 -4.30
CA ALA A 66 4.20 -16.48 -3.05
C ALA A 66 5.07 -16.92 -1.85
N MET A 67 5.84 -18.01 -1.97
CA MET A 67 6.73 -18.44 -0.89
C MET A 67 7.89 -17.47 -0.69
N ARG A 68 8.47 -16.90 -1.76
CA ARG A 68 9.51 -15.85 -1.65
C ARG A 68 8.99 -14.63 -0.90
N ALA A 69 7.77 -14.17 -1.20
CA ALA A 69 7.12 -13.08 -0.46
C ALA A 69 7.01 -13.42 1.04
N ARG A 70 6.57 -14.64 1.39
CA ARG A 70 6.51 -15.11 2.79
C ARG A 70 7.89 -15.13 3.45
N VAL A 71 8.95 -15.56 2.76
CA VAL A 71 10.31 -15.56 3.31
C VAL A 71 10.80 -14.13 3.55
N VAL A 72 10.58 -13.21 2.61
CA VAL A 72 10.90 -11.78 2.80
C VAL A 72 10.14 -11.21 4.01
N HIS A 73 8.86 -11.56 4.17
CA HIS A 73 8.07 -11.18 5.35
C HIS A 73 8.65 -11.70 6.67
N ALA A 74 9.18 -12.92 6.70
CA ALA A 74 9.81 -13.45 7.89
C ALA A 74 11.17 -12.78 8.17
N LEU A 75 12.00 -12.60 7.14
CA LEU A 75 13.31 -11.96 7.25
C LEU A 75 13.23 -10.50 7.75
N ARG A 76 12.20 -9.75 7.36
CA ARG A 76 12.02 -8.36 7.83
C ARG A 76 11.80 -8.25 9.34
N ARG A 77 11.39 -9.32 10.03
CA ARG A 77 11.19 -9.29 11.49
C ARG A 77 12.51 -9.34 12.27
N LEU A 78 13.59 -9.76 11.62
CA LEU A 78 14.92 -9.80 12.21
C LEU A 78 15.47 -8.39 12.48
N ALA A 79 16.57 -8.31 13.23
CA ALA A 79 17.30 -7.05 13.35
C ALA A 79 17.84 -6.61 11.96
N PRO A 80 17.77 -5.31 11.61
CA PRO A 80 18.39 -4.81 10.38
C PRO A 80 19.86 -5.23 10.31
N SER A 81 20.30 -5.77 9.17
CA SER A 81 21.70 -6.12 8.92
C SER A 81 21.98 -6.22 7.42
N PRO A 82 23.24 -6.00 6.97
CA PRO A 82 23.60 -6.13 5.55
C PRO A 82 23.26 -7.50 4.96
N VAL A 83 23.41 -8.57 5.75
CA VAL A 83 23.08 -9.95 5.34
C VAL A 83 21.59 -10.07 5.00
N VAL A 84 20.70 -9.59 5.87
CA VAL A 84 19.26 -9.63 5.63
C VAL A 84 18.88 -8.76 4.43
N SER A 85 19.48 -7.58 4.31
CA SER A 85 19.26 -6.68 3.20
C SER A 85 19.64 -7.31 1.85
N ALA A 86 20.84 -7.89 1.76
CA ALA A 86 21.32 -8.59 0.57
C ALA A 86 20.44 -9.80 0.22
N GLY A 87 19.99 -10.56 1.22
CA GLY A 87 19.06 -11.67 1.03
C GLY A 87 17.71 -11.24 0.46
N ILE A 88 17.13 -10.16 1.00
CA ILE A 88 15.87 -9.59 0.48
C ILE A 88 16.07 -9.08 -0.95
N ARG A 89 17.18 -8.40 -1.24
CA ARG A 89 17.52 -7.98 -2.61
C ARG A 89 17.59 -9.18 -3.55
N SER A 90 18.36 -10.21 -3.20
CA SER A 90 18.51 -11.43 -4.02
C SER A 90 17.16 -12.10 -4.31
N MET A 91 16.28 -12.16 -3.32
CA MET A 91 14.91 -12.68 -3.48
C MET A 91 14.08 -11.90 -4.50
N LEU A 92 14.21 -10.56 -4.51
CA LEU A 92 13.48 -9.71 -5.46
C LEU A 92 14.09 -9.77 -6.86
N GLU A 93 15.41 -9.72 -6.97
CA GLU A 93 16.14 -9.73 -8.26
C GLU A 93 16.12 -11.11 -8.95
N SER A 94 15.82 -12.18 -8.21
CA SER A 94 15.76 -13.55 -8.74
C SER A 94 14.47 -13.90 -9.48
N LEU A 95 13.53 -12.96 -9.63
CA LEU A 95 12.34 -13.09 -10.48
C LEU A 95 12.30 -11.97 -11.51
N THR A 96 11.70 -12.27 -12.66
CA THR A 96 11.38 -11.32 -13.73
C THR A 96 9.96 -11.55 -14.25
N GLY A 97 9.43 -10.61 -15.01
CA GLY A 97 8.12 -10.66 -15.66
C GLY A 97 6.95 -10.89 -14.70
N ALA A 98 6.00 -11.71 -15.12
CA ALA A 98 4.80 -12.02 -14.32
C ALA A 98 5.11 -12.59 -12.93
N PRO A 99 6.03 -13.56 -12.73
CA PRO A 99 6.43 -14.01 -11.40
C PRO A 99 6.91 -12.88 -10.47
N PHE A 100 7.71 -11.94 -10.97
CA PHE A 100 8.17 -10.80 -10.16
C PHE A 100 7.02 -9.88 -9.76
N ARG A 101 6.15 -9.56 -10.72
CA ARG A 101 4.92 -8.80 -10.46
C ARG A 101 4.09 -9.47 -9.37
N ASP A 102 3.81 -10.76 -9.50
CA ASP A 102 2.97 -11.49 -8.53
C ASP A 102 3.58 -11.48 -7.12
N MET A 103 4.92 -11.53 -7.02
CA MET A 103 5.63 -11.34 -5.75
C MET A 103 5.47 -9.92 -5.19
N LYS A 104 5.61 -8.86 -6.02
CA LYS A 104 5.39 -7.47 -5.59
C LYS A 104 4.00 -7.27 -4.99
N TYR A 105 2.95 -7.72 -5.67
CA TYR A 105 1.57 -7.61 -5.19
C TYR A 105 1.36 -8.42 -3.91
N SER A 106 1.94 -9.61 -3.80
CA SER A 106 1.90 -10.41 -2.57
C SER A 106 2.58 -9.70 -1.39
N LEU A 107 3.69 -9.01 -1.64
CA LEU A 107 4.38 -8.20 -0.62
C LEU A 107 3.61 -6.94 -0.24
N ASN A 108 2.82 -6.38 -1.15
CA ASN A 108 2.03 -5.18 -0.91
C ASN A 108 0.73 -5.48 -0.12
N ALA A 109 0.07 -6.60 -0.42
CA ALA A 109 -1.25 -6.94 0.10
C ALA A 109 -1.24 -7.64 1.47
N THR A 110 -0.41 -7.17 2.43
CA THR A 110 -0.30 -7.81 3.76
C THR A 110 -1.36 -7.37 4.76
N GLY A 111 -2.10 -6.28 4.47
CA GLY A 111 -3.09 -5.70 5.39
C GLY A 111 -2.46 -5.14 6.68
N ASP A 112 -1.15 -4.91 6.70
CA ASP A 112 -0.43 -4.25 7.78
C ASP A 112 0.55 -3.20 7.22
N ARG A 113 1.18 -2.42 8.10
CA ARG A 113 2.17 -1.37 7.74
C ARG A 113 3.47 -1.90 7.14
N HIS A 114 3.56 -3.21 6.91
CA HIS A 114 4.73 -3.86 6.40
C HIS A 114 4.42 -4.30 4.96
N ASP A 115 4.10 -3.34 4.11
CA ASP A 115 3.93 -3.55 2.69
C ASP A 115 5.30 -3.56 1.98
N LEU A 116 5.26 -3.54 0.64
CA LEU A 116 6.45 -3.47 -0.20
C LEU A 116 7.27 -2.19 0.07
N GLU A 117 6.60 -1.07 0.38
CA GLU A 117 7.26 0.19 0.70
C GLU A 117 8.15 0.04 1.92
N HIS A 118 7.63 -0.53 3.01
CA HIS A 118 8.39 -0.72 4.22
C HIS A 118 9.60 -1.64 3.99
N VAL A 119 9.42 -2.72 3.21
CA VAL A 119 10.52 -3.63 2.85
C VAL A 119 11.62 -2.86 2.11
N VAL A 120 11.27 -2.08 1.09
CA VAL A 120 12.26 -1.42 0.24
C VAL A 120 12.91 -0.20 0.92
N TYR A 121 12.14 0.63 1.61
CA TYR A 121 12.62 1.90 2.15
C TYR A 121 13.13 1.83 3.58
N GLU A 122 12.64 0.90 4.42
CA GLU A 122 13.05 0.79 5.82
C GLU A 122 13.96 -0.42 6.12
N ARG A 123 13.96 -1.48 5.28
CA ARG A 123 14.69 -2.72 5.57
C ARG A 123 15.96 -2.91 4.75
N LEU A 124 16.05 -2.27 3.60
CA LEU A 124 17.23 -2.36 2.74
C LEU A 124 18.27 -1.30 3.09
N THR A 125 19.54 -1.64 2.87
CA THR A 125 20.62 -0.66 2.77
C THR A 125 20.36 0.26 1.58
N GLU A 126 21.01 1.41 1.53
CA GLU A 126 20.87 2.34 0.40
C GLU A 126 21.29 1.72 -0.93
N ALA A 127 22.39 0.95 -0.95
CA ALA A 127 22.87 0.27 -2.14
C ALA A 127 21.89 -0.82 -2.60
N ASP A 128 21.40 -1.66 -1.67
CA ASP A 128 20.45 -2.72 -2.02
C ASP A 128 19.10 -2.15 -2.47
N ARG A 129 18.64 -1.06 -1.84
CA ARG A 129 17.44 -0.33 -2.26
C ARG A 129 17.57 0.20 -3.68
N ALA A 130 18.70 0.82 -4.01
CA ALA A 130 18.94 1.34 -5.35
C ALA A 130 18.91 0.23 -6.40
N ALA A 131 19.51 -0.93 -6.11
CA ALA A 131 19.50 -2.09 -6.98
C ALA A 131 18.08 -2.66 -7.18
N VAL A 132 17.30 -2.81 -6.11
CA VAL A 132 15.90 -3.25 -6.18
C VAL A 132 15.03 -2.26 -6.97
N LEU A 133 15.18 -0.95 -6.75
CA LEU A 133 14.43 0.06 -7.51
C LEU A 133 14.82 0.07 -9.00
N ALA A 134 16.10 -0.15 -9.33
CA ALA A 134 16.53 -0.29 -10.72
C ALA A 134 15.96 -1.55 -11.38
N HIS A 135 15.90 -2.67 -10.65
CA HIS A 135 15.25 -3.89 -11.10
C HIS A 135 13.75 -3.65 -11.36
N ILE A 136 13.04 -3.02 -10.42
CA ILE A 136 11.63 -2.66 -10.59
C ILE A 136 11.40 -1.79 -11.84
N ALA A 137 12.22 -0.76 -12.03
CA ALA A 137 12.10 0.12 -13.19
C ALA A 137 12.30 -0.64 -14.51
N ARG A 138 13.32 -1.50 -14.59
CA ARG A 138 13.60 -2.33 -15.77
C ARG A 138 12.44 -3.27 -16.08
N GLU A 139 11.93 -3.99 -15.09
CA GLU A 139 10.82 -4.94 -15.29
C GLU A 139 9.51 -4.24 -15.69
N ALA A 140 9.32 -2.98 -15.29
CA ALA A 140 8.15 -2.17 -15.66
C ALA A 140 8.20 -1.62 -17.09
N GLU A 141 9.40 -1.33 -17.62
CA GLU A 141 9.56 -0.90 -19.02
C GLU A 141 9.15 -2.01 -20.00
N ASP A 142 9.47 -3.26 -19.67
CA ASP A 142 9.17 -4.43 -20.50
C ASP A 142 7.68 -4.84 -20.47
N ALA A 143 6.94 -4.41 -19.45
CA ALA A 143 5.54 -4.78 -19.22
C ALA A 143 4.72 -3.61 -18.64
N PRO A 144 4.46 -2.54 -19.42
CA PRO A 144 3.65 -1.44 -18.95
C PRO A 144 2.27 -1.96 -18.54
N SER A 145 1.87 -1.66 -17.30
CA SER A 145 0.56 -2.00 -16.79
C SER A 145 -0.38 -0.81 -16.97
N HIS A 146 -1.68 -1.10 -16.96
CA HIS A 146 -2.72 -0.09 -16.90
C HIS A 146 -3.45 -0.12 -15.56
N ASP A 147 -2.88 -0.84 -14.58
CA ASP A 147 -3.43 -0.94 -13.23
C ASP A 147 -3.50 0.44 -12.58
N LEU A 148 -4.53 0.61 -11.77
CA LEU A 148 -4.83 1.86 -11.09
C LEU A 148 -4.50 1.71 -9.61
N ARG A 149 -3.48 2.44 -9.14
CA ARG A 149 -3.18 2.60 -7.71
C ARG A 149 -4.00 3.76 -7.15
N ILE A 150 -4.74 3.47 -6.09
CA ILE A 150 -5.68 4.41 -5.48
C ILE A 150 -5.06 4.85 -4.17
N LEU A 151 -4.52 6.06 -4.14
CA LEU A 151 -4.03 6.69 -2.92
C LEU A 151 -5.20 7.41 -2.25
N CYS A 152 -5.54 7.02 -1.02
CA CYS A 152 -6.72 7.53 -0.33
C CYS A 152 -6.34 8.07 1.05
N ASP A 153 -6.64 9.33 1.33
CA ASP A 153 -6.62 9.81 2.71
C ASP A 153 -7.76 9.20 3.54
N ILE A 154 -7.66 9.23 4.86
CA ILE A 154 -8.68 8.67 5.76
C ILE A 154 -9.55 9.75 6.41
N ASP A 155 -8.95 10.80 6.96
CA ASP A 155 -9.63 11.75 7.82
C ASP A 155 -10.33 12.83 7.00
N ASP A 156 -11.62 13.02 7.21
CA ASP A 156 -12.49 13.87 6.38
C ASP A 156 -12.60 13.46 4.90
N THR A 157 -11.90 12.39 4.51
CA THR A 157 -12.06 11.70 3.23
C THR A 157 -12.99 10.50 3.38
N VAL A 158 -12.60 9.47 4.15
CA VAL A 158 -13.43 8.27 4.39
C VAL A 158 -14.37 8.47 5.58
N LYS A 159 -13.92 9.19 6.60
CA LYS A 159 -14.69 9.41 7.83
C LYS A 159 -14.65 10.87 8.25
N ALA A 160 -15.79 11.42 8.68
CA ALA A 160 -15.85 12.76 9.26
C ALA A 160 -15.10 12.78 10.59
N MET A 161 -13.94 13.43 10.66
CA MET A 161 -13.02 13.32 11.80
C MET A 161 -12.49 14.65 12.33
N LEU A 162 -12.24 15.66 11.51
CA LEU A 162 -11.54 16.87 11.97
C LEU A 162 -12.27 18.15 11.60
N HIS A 163 -12.64 18.31 10.33
CA HIS A 163 -13.08 19.59 9.76
C HIS A 163 -14.54 19.58 9.31
N ASP A 164 -15.08 18.41 8.98
CA ASP A 164 -16.46 18.32 8.54
C ASP A 164 -17.45 18.33 9.71
N SER A 165 -18.25 19.38 9.79
CA SER A 165 -19.30 19.54 10.82
C SER A 165 -20.69 19.11 10.35
N ARG A 166 -20.83 18.71 9.07
CA ARG A 166 -22.12 18.25 8.51
C ARG A 166 -22.50 16.86 9.03
N TYR A 167 -21.52 16.08 9.47
CA TYR A 167 -21.70 14.71 9.95
C TYR A 167 -21.17 14.56 11.38
N PRO A 168 -21.74 13.63 12.18
CA PRO A 168 -21.17 13.28 13.47
C PRO A 168 -19.74 12.76 13.33
N ARG A 169 -18.87 13.13 14.28
CA ARG A 169 -17.49 12.65 14.31
C ARG A 169 -17.43 11.12 14.34
N GLY A 170 -16.58 10.54 13.49
CA GLY A 170 -16.40 9.11 13.32
C GLY A 170 -17.36 8.47 12.32
N ARG A 171 -18.31 9.23 11.74
CA ARG A 171 -19.22 8.72 10.71
C ARG A 171 -18.44 8.42 9.43
N VAL A 172 -18.63 7.22 8.87
CA VAL A 172 -18.20 6.88 7.51
C VAL A 172 -19.12 7.63 6.55
N TYR A 173 -18.55 8.29 5.54
CA TYR A 173 -19.37 9.03 4.59
C TYR A 173 -20.22 8.10 3.73
N PRO A 174 -21.51 8.41 3.49
CA PRO A 174 -22.37 7.61 2.65
C PRO A 174 -21.73 7.32 1.29
N GLY A 175 -21.69 6.06 0.87
CA GLY A 175 -21.21 5.62 -0.45
C GLY A 175 -19.69 5.58 -0.66
N VAL A 176 -18.86 6.01 0.31
CA VAL A 176 -17.39 5.97 0.13
C VAL A 176 -16.85 4.56 -0.01
N ILE A 177 -17.38 3.61 0.75
CA ILE A 177 -16.92 2.22 0.75
C ILE A 177 -17.20 1.58 -0.62
N GLU A 178 -18.39 1.79 -1.15
CA GLU A 178 -18.84 1.30 -2.45
C GLU A 178 -18.04 1.92 -3.58
N LEU A 179 -17.65 3.20 -3.47
CA LEU A 179 -16.77 3.83 -4.43
C LEU A 179 -15.38 3.20 -4.41
N LEU A 180 -14.81 2.98 -3.22
CA LEU A 180 -13.49 2.36 -3.09
C LEU A 180 -13.50 0.92 -3.60
N ILE A 181 -14.54 0.14 -3.30
CA ILE A 181 -14.74 -1.21 -3.86
C ILE A 181 -14.86 -1.14 -5.40
N ALA A 182 -15.62 -0.19 -5.93
CA ALA A 182 -15.79 -0.03 -7.37
C ALA A 182 -14.47 0.29 -8.09
N LEU A 183 -13.66 1.17 -7.50
CA LEU A 183 -12.35 1.53 -8.05
C LEU A 183 -11.36 0.36 -7.93
N ASP A 184 -11.39 -0.38 -6.83
CA ASP A 184 -10.56 -1.56 -6.61
C ASP A 184 -10.97 -2.76 -7.46
N GLN A 185 -12.22 -2.87 -7.90
CA GLN A 185 -12.61 -3.86 -8.90
C GLN A 185 -12.03 -3.57 -10.29
N GLY A 186 -11.37 -2.43 -10.46
CA GLY A 186 -10.68 -2.06 -11.68
C GLY A 186 -11.52 -1.20 -12.61
N ARG A 187 -10.93 -0.86 -13.75
CA ARG A 187 -11.55 0.03 -14.74
C ARG A 187 -12.70 -0.65 -15.44
N ALA A 188 -13.69 0.12 -15.89
CA ALA A 188 -14.81 -0.40 -16.68
C ALA A 188 -14.36 -1.22 -17.91
N ALA A 189 -13.25 -0.80 -18.54
CA ALA A 189 -12.68 -1.48 -19.69
C ALA A 189 -11.80 -2.70 -19.32
N GLU A 190 -11.34 -2.80 -18.06
CA GLU A 190 -10.43 -3.83 -17.56
C GLU A 190 -10.87 -4.34 -16.16
N PRO A 191 -12.11 -4.84 -15.99
CA PRO A 191 -12.71 -5.13 -14.68
C PRO A 191 -12.13 -6.38 -13.98
N SER A 192 -11.27 -7.13 -14.66
CA SER A 192 -10.54 -8.27 -14.08
C SER A 192 -9.16 -7.88 -13.55
N ARG A 193 -8.78 -6.61 -13.67
CA ARG A 193 -7.53 -6.06 -13.14
C ARG A 193 -7.88 -5.18 -11.95
N PRO A 194 -7.89 -5.76 -10.73
CA PRO A 194 -8.23 -4.99 -9.57
C PRO A 194 -7.26 -3.81 -9.42
N GLY A 195 -7.78 -2.69 -8.94
CA GLY A 195 -6.95 -1.61 -8.43
C GLY A 195 -6.17 -2.06 -7.20
N ASP A 196 -5.29 -1.19 -6.71
CA ASP A 196 -4.60 -1.40 -5.45
C ASP A 196 -4.85 -0.19 -4.55
N LEU A 197 -5.76 -0.37 -3.60
CA LEU A 197 -6.09 0.64 -2.62
C LEU A 197 -4.96 0.77 -1.59
N THR A 198 -4.47 1.99 -1.42
CA THR A 198 -3.45 2.33 -0.44
C THR A 198 -3.89 3.56 0.34
N PHE A 199 -4.08 3.40 1.64
CA PHE A 199 -4.39 4.54 2.51
C PHE A 199 -3.13 5.32 2.84
N VAL A 200 -3.20 6.66 2.75
CA VAL A 200 -2.10 7.56 3.06
C VAL A 200 -2.49 8.45 4.23
N THR A 201 -1.82 8.30 5.38
CA THR A 201 -2.07 9.12 6.57
C THR A 201 -0.84 9.95 6.95
N ALA A 202 -1.08 11.19 7.39
CA ALA A 202 -0.04 12.09 7.87
C ALA A 202 0.00 12.21 9.41
N ARG A 203 -0.83 11.45 10.14
CA ARG A 203 -0.87 11.57 11.61
C ARG A 203 0.41 11.01 12.25
N PRO A 204 1.01 11.73 13.21
CA PRO A 204 2.22 11.29 13.88
C PRO A 204 1.90 10.22 14.92
N GLU A 205 1.74 8.95 14.51
CA GLU A 205 1.61 7.82 15.44
C GLU A 205 2.42 6.56 15.04
N GLY A 206 2.66 5.70 16.05
CA GLY A 206 3.53 4.52 16.09
C GLY A 206 3.50 3.57 14.93
N PRO A 207 4.52 2.70 14.81
CA PRO A 207 4.28 1.32 14.39
C PRO A 207 3.06 0.68 15.08
N ARG A 208 2.93 0.89 16.40
CA ARG A 208 1.76 0.48 17.17
C ARG A 208 0.54 1.38 16.94
N GLY A 209 0.76 2.68 16.80
CA GLY A 209 -0.29 3.67 16.63
C GLY A 209 -0.98 3.64 15.27
N LEU A 210 -0.32 3.19 14.19
CA LEU A 210 -0.93 2.97 12.88
C LEU A 210 -1.83 1.73 12.86
N ILE A 211 -1.41 0.62 13.48
CA ILE A 211 -2.26 -0.56 13.67
C ILE A 211 -3.43 -0.22 14.58
N GLU A 212 -3.15 0.50 15.67
CA GLU A 212 -4.17 1.03 16.56
C GLU A 212 -5.06 2.05 15.85
N GLN A 213 -4.56 2.84 14.90
CA GLN A 213 -5.34 3.80 14.09
C GLN A 213 -6.17 3.09 13.02
N TYR A 214 -5.67 2.06 12.37
CA TYR A 214 -6.45 1.21 11.48
C TYR A 214 -7.64 0.59 12.21
N THR A 215 -7.39 0.17 13.46
CA THR A 215 -8.40 -0.36 14.38
C THR A 215 -9.30 0.74 14.97
N ARG A 216 -8.75 1.92 15.36
CA ARG A 216 -9.47 3.08 15.95
C ARG A 216 -10.31 3.84 14.92
N ASN A 217 -9.80 3.99 13.71
CA ASN A 217 -10.55 4.50 12.57
C ASN A 217 -11.59 3.47 12.11
N GLY A 218 -11.59 2.25 12.66
CA GLY A 218 -12.60 1.24 12.39
C GLY A 218 -12.69 0.91 10.92
N LEU A 219 -11.56 0.94 10.20
CA LEU A 219 -11.50 0.46 8.81
C LEU A 219 -11.64 -1.06 8.77
N ALA A 220 -11.12 -1.73 9.81
CA ALA A 220 -11.38 -3.13 10.09
C ALA A 220 -12.89 -3.35 10.28
N GLY A 221 -13.49 -4.11 9.36
CA GLY A 221 -14.93 -4.45 9.39
C GLY A 221 -15.82 -3.65 8.43
N LEU A 222 -15.27 -2.69 7.68
CA LEU A 222 -16.05 -1.95 6.65
C LEU A 222 -16.25 -2.72 5.34
N GLY A 223 -15.74 -3.96 5.24
CA GLY A 223 -15.81 -4.74 4.00
C GLY A 223 -14.97 -4.15 2.85
N LEU A 224 -13.97 -3.32 3.17
CA LEU A 224 -13.03 -2.77 2.20
C LEU A 224 -12.22 -3.88 1.51
N PRO A 225 -11.80 -3.67 0.25
CA PRO A 225 -10.90 -4.58 -0.44
C PRO A 225 -9.56 -4.76 0.29
N PRO A 226 -8.74 -5.78 -0.04
CA PRO A 226 -7.37 -5.86 0.44
C PRO A 226 -6.60 -4.58 0.10
N HIS A 227 -5.90 -4.00 1.07
CA HIS A 227 -5.25 -2.70 0.90
C HIS A 227 -4.00 -2.55 1.76
N ALA A 228 -3.14 -1.62 1.37
CA ALA A 228 -1.99 -1.18 2.15
C ALA A 228 -2.31 0.09 2.96
N VAL A 229 -1.53 0.35 4.02
CA VAL A 229 -1.63 1.58 4.81
C VAL A 229 -0.23 2.17 4.95
N LEU A 230 0.03 3.23 4.19
CA LEU A 230 1.28 3.97 4.26
C LEU A 230 1.26 4.90 5.47
N GLY A 231 2.00 4.48 6.49
CA GLY A 231 2.21 5.25 7.70
C GLY A 231 3.70 5.38 8.04
N GLY A 232 4.18 6.62 8.08
CA GLY A 232 5.59 6.91 8.40
C GLY A 232 5.90 6.78 9.89
N SER A 233 7.10 6.25 10.20
CA SER A 233 7.70 6.32 11.54
C SER A 233 8.15 7.77 11.86
N PHE A 234 8.12 8.16 13.14
CA PHE A 234 7.78 9.51 13.61
C PHE A 234 8.91 10.47 14.03
N LEU A 235 8.59 11.77 14.05
CA LEU A 235 8.47 12.71 15.20
C LEU A 235 8.35 14.12 14.57
N ASN A 236 7.39 14.96 14.99
CA ASN A 236 7.21 16.38 14.57
C ASN A 236 6.44 16.70 13.25
N LEU A 237 5.31 16.05 12.97
CA LEU A 237 4.34 16.58 11.99
C LEU A 237 3.42 17.61 12.67
N PHE A 238 3.84 18.88 12.69
CA PHE A 238 3.04 19.97 13.28
C PHE A 238 2.47 20.98 12.27
N THR A 239 2.83 20.92 10.98
CA THR A 239 2.42 21.93 9.99
C THR A 239 1.80 21.31 8.72
N LYS A 240 0.90 22.05 8.06
CA LYS A 240 0.34 21.64 6.74
C LYS A 240 1.44 21.39 5.70
N ALA A 241 2.56 22.11 5.79
CA ALA A 241 3.71 21.94 4.90
C ALA A 241 4.41 20.58 5.12
N SER A 242 4.60 20.13 6.37
CA SER A 242 5.21 18.82 6.62
C SER A 242 4.28 17.66 6.26
N ILE A 243 2.95 17.85 6.40
CA ILE A 243 1.93 16.91 5.91
C ILE A 243 2.01 16.78 4.38
N LYS A 244 2.04 17.91 3.67
CA LYS A 244 2.17 17.94 2.21
C LYS A 244 3.42 17.21 1.74
N GLU A 245 4.58 17.56 2.31
CA GLU A 245 5.86 16.95 1.95
C GLU A 245 5.87 15.44 2.17
N ARG A 246 5.24 14.98 3.26
CA ARG A 246 5.12 13.54 3.54
C ARG A 246 4.26 12.83 2.52
N LYS A 247 3.07 13.35 2.19
CA LYS A 247 2.19 12.72 1.19
C LYS A 247 2.86 12.67 -0.18
N LEU A 248 3.61 13.71 -0.55
CA LEU A 248 4.39 13.73 -1.78
C LEU A 248 5.56 12.73 -1.76
N GLN A 249 6.27 12.62 -0.65
CA GLN A 249 7.31 11.60 -0.51
C GLN A 249 6.72 10.19 -0.63
N ASN A 250 5.58 9.92 0.01
CA ASN A 250 4.90 8.63 -0.10
C ASN A 250 4.47 8.35 -1.55
N PHE A 251 3.95 9.35 -2.25
CA PHE A 251 3.63 9.25 -3.67
C PHE A 251 4.87 8.94 -4.53
N ASP A 252 5.99 9.65 -4.32
CA ASP A 252 7.22 9.41 -5.08
C ASP A 252 7.75 7.98 -4.84
N ARG A 253 7.64 7.48 -3.59
CA ARG A 253 8.01 6.11 -3.24
C ARG A 253 7.09 5.09 -3.91
N GLU A 254 5.78 5.26 -3.81
CA GLU A 254 4.81 4.41 -4.51
C GLU A 254 5.05 4.40 -6.03
N ARG A 255 5.33 5.56 -6.62
CA ARG A 255 5.64 5.69 -8.05
C ARG A 255 6.94 4.99 -8.43
N ALA A 256 7.91 4.91 -7.53
CA ALA A 256 9.16 4.18 -7.75
C ALA A 256 8.98 2.66 -7.60
N LEU A 257 8.03 2.21 -6.75
CA LEU A 257 7.71 0.80 -6.57
C LEU A 257 6.77 0.26 -7.64
N PHE A 258 5.91 1.10 -8.19
CA PHE A 258 4.94 0.73 -9.24
C PHE A 258 5.01 1.68 -10.43
N PRO A 259 6.18 1.79 -11.09
CA PRO A 259 6.36 2.69 -12.21
C PRO A 259 5.52 2.34 -13.44
N GLU A 260 5.07 1.10 -13.54
CA GLU A 260 4.16 0.59 -14.55
C GLU A 260 2.70 1.02 -14.34
N CYS A 261 2.35 1.56 -13.16
CA CYS A 261 0.96 1.85 -12.80
C CYS A 261 0.55 3.30 -13.07
N ARG A 262 -0.76 3.49 -13.15
CA ARG A 262 -1.39 4.81 -13.08
C ARG A 262 -1.92 5.07 -11.68
N PHE A 263 -2.11 6.34 -11.34
CA PHE A 263 -2.42 6.78 -10.00
C PHE A 263 -3.71 7.61 -9.96
N MET A 264 -4.49 7.41 -8.91
CA MET A 264 -5.60 8.28 -8.52
C MET A 264 -5.42 8.68 -7.07
N PHE A 265 -5.79 9.92 -6.74
CA PHE A 265 -5.77 10.41 -5.36
C PHE A 265 -7.16 10.84 -4.89
N LEU A 266 -7.52 10.41 -3.68
CA LEU A 266 -8.70 10.86 -2.96
C LEU A 266 -8.25 11.54 -1.66
N GLY A 267 -8.71 12.76 -1.42
CA GLY A 267 -8.39 13.52 -0.22
C GLY A 267 -9.48 14.53 0.16
N ASP A 268 -9.20 15.43 1.09
CA ASP A 268 -10.14 16.42 1.60
C ASP A 268 -9.67 17.88 1.43
N SER A 269 -10.60 18.84 1.48
CA SER A 269 -10.27 20.26 1.35
C SER A 269 -9.83 20.94 2.66
N GLY A 270 -9.99 20.30 3.82
CA GLY A 270 -9.62 20.82 5.13
C GLY A 270 -8.11 20.76 5.40
N GLN A 271 -7.43 19.75 4.86
CA GLN A 271 -5.99 19.56 5.02
C GLN A 271 -5.15 20.16 3.88
N ALA A 272 -4.10 19.44 3.43
CA ALA A 272 -3.18 19.87 2.39
C ALA A 272 -3.43 19.15 1.05
N ASP A 273 -4.51 18.37 0.95
CA ASP A 273 -4.66 17.34 -0.07
C ASP A 273 -4.90 17.91 -1.45
N ALA A 274 -5.65 19.01 -1.57
CA ALA A 274 -5.77 19.73 -2.83
C ALA A 274 -4.39 20.20 -3.37
N HIS A 275 -3.49 20.64 -2.48
CA HIS A 275 -2.13 21.04 -2.87
C HIS A 275 -1.22 19.84 -3.18
N VAL A 276 -1.37 18.73 -2.45
CA VAL A 276 -0.67 17.48 -2.74
C VAL A 276 -1.08 16.97 -4.12
N GLY A 277 -2.39 16.87 -4.36
CA GLY A 277 -2.95 16.42 -5.62
C GLY A 277 -2.56 17.29 -6.82
N ALA A 278 -2.53 18.60 -6.66
CA ALA A 278 -2.10 19.51 -7.72
C ALA A 278 -0.63 19.28 -8.08
N GLU A 279 0.21 19.03 -7.07
CA GLU A 279 1.62 18.70 -7.27
C GLU A 279 1.81 17.30 -7.88
N MET A 280 0.98 16.31 -7.51
CA MET A 280 0.95 15.00 -8.16
C MET A 280 0.63 15.11 -9.65
N LEU A 281 -0.41 15.86 -10.02
CA LEU A 281 -0.78 16.13 -11.41
C LEU A 281 0.33 16.87 -12.17
N ARG A 282 1.01 17.82 -11.52
CA ARG A 282 2.15 18.53 -12.10
C ARG A 282 3.35 17.63 -12.37
N ARG A 283 3.63 16.68 -11.47
CA ARG A 283 4.76 15.74 -11.58
C ARG A 283 4.49 14.60 -12.54
N GLY A 284 3.23 14.15 -12.63
CA GLY A 284 2.85 12.97 -13.39
C GLY A 284 1.60 13.17 -14.25
N PRO A 285 1.56 14.14 -15.17
CA PRO A 285 0.39 14.37 -16.01
C PRO A 285 0.03 13.15 -16.87
N ASP A 286 1.00 12.30 -17.19
CA ASP A 286 0.80 11.11 -18.03
C ASP A 286 0.31 9.88 -17.26
N PHE A 287 0.49 9.85 -15.93
CA PHE A 287 0.17 8.68 -15.11
C PHE A 287 -0.74 8.97 -13.92
N VAL A 288 -0.98 10.22 -13.54
CA VAL A 288 -1.98 10.59 -12.53
C VAL A 288 -3.30 10.89 -13.25
N VAL A 289 -4.25 9.97 -13.15
CA VAL A 289 -5.49 9.98 -13.94
C VAL A 289 -6.52 10.96 -13.38
N ALA A 290 -6.62 11.02 -12.05
CA ALA A 290 -7.57 11.89 -11.39
C ALA A 290 -7.15 12.20 -9.95
N VAL A 291 -7.52 13.40 -9.51
CA VAL A 291 -7.52 13.79 -8.11
C VAL A 291 -8.93 14.23 -7.75
N LEU A 292 -9.52 13.57 -6.75
CA LEU A 292 -10.80 13.94 -6.17
C LEU A 292 -10.60 14.49 -4.77
N ILE A 293 -11.20 15.66 -4.51
CA ILE A 293 -11.14 16.31 -3.20
C ILE A 293 -12.54 16.44 -2.62
N HIS A 294 -12.79 15.76 -1.51
CA HIS A 294 -14.01 15.89 -0.76
C HIS A 294 -14.05 17.27 -0.09
N GLU A 295 -15.02 18.09 -0.50
CA GLU A 295 -15.17 19.45 -0.03
C GLU A 295 -15.86 19.48 1.34
N VAL A 296 -15.03 19.39 2.38
CA VAL A 296 -15.43 19.47 3.80
C VAL A 296 -15.28 20.89 4.35
N VAL A 297 -14.33 21.65 3.81
CA VAL A 297 -14.16 23.09 3.99
C VAL A 297 -14.39 23.76 2.64
N PRO A 298 -15.29 24.75 2.51
CA PRO A 298 -15.55 25.41 1.24
C PRO A 298 -14.30 26.03 0.63
N VAL A 299 -14.04 25.75 -0.65
CA VAL A 299 -13.00 26.39 -1.45
C VAL A 299 -13.68 27.25 -2.51
N ALA A 300 -13.52 28.58 -2.44
CA ALA A 300 -14.24 29.51 -3.29
C ALA A 300 -13.32 30.56 -3.95
N GLY A 301 -13.84 31.21 -5.00
CA GLY A 301 -13.17 32.27 -5.74
C GLY A 301 -11.86 31.83 -6.38
N ALA A 302 -10.88 32.73 -6.44
CA ALA A 302 -9.62 32.51 -7.16
C ALA A 302 -8.84 31.25 -6.71
N ALA A 303 -8.98 30.85 -5.44
CA ALA A 303 -8.34 29.62 -4.94
C ALA A 303 -8.97 28.36 -5.57
N ARG A 304 -10.30 28.34 -5.71
CA ARG A 304 -11.03 27.25 -6.37
C ARG A 304 -10.64 27.17 -7.85
N ASP A 305 -10.69 28.31 -8.52
CA ASP A 305 -10.36 28.42 -9.94
C ASP A 305 -8.94 27.90 -10.22
N ALA A 306 -7.97 28.25 -9.34
CA ALA A 306 -6.60 27.77 -9.46
C ALA A 306 -6.46 26.26 -9.30
N PHE A 307 -7.19 25.65 -8.36
CA PHE A 307 -7.16 24.18 -8.19
C PHE A 307 -7.84 23.45 -9.34
N GLU A 308 -8.98 23.93 -9.80
CA GLU A 308 -9.68 23.33 -10.94
C GLU A 308 -8.87 23.46 -12.22
N ALA A 309 -8.21 24.60 -12.45
CA ALA A 309 -7.27 24.79 -13.55
C ALA A 309 -6.06 23.83 -13.45
N ALA A 310 -5.65 23.46 -12.24
CA ALA A 310 -4.63 22.44 -12.00
C ALA A 310 -5.15 21.00 -12.15
N GLY A 311 -6.43 20.79 -12.48
CA GLY A 311 -7.04 19.49 -12.72
C GLY A 311 -7.68 18.83 -11.49
N ILE A 312 -7.75 19.53 -10.36
CA ILE A 312 -8.45 19.05 -9.16
C ILE A 312 -9.95 19.02 -9.43
N ARG A 313 -10.61 17.93 -9.03
CA ARG A 313 -12.06 17.81 -9.09
C ARG A 313 -12.61 17.68 -7.68
N PHE A 314 -13.29 18.72 -7.21
CA PHE A 314 -13.95 18.64 -5.92
C PHE A 314 -15.32 17.99 -6.04
N HIS A 315 -15.76 17.36 -4.96
CA HIS A 315 -17.11 16.82 -4.82
C HIS A 315 -17.61 17.05 -3.39
N THR A 316 -18.92 17.18 -3.21
CA THR A 316 -19.55 17.38 -1.89
C THR A 316 -20.22 16.12 -1.35
N SER A 317 -20.36 15.10 -2.19
CA SER A 317 -20.95 13.81 -1.87
C SER A 317 -20.31 12.71 -2.74
N TYR A 318 -20.46 11.45 -2.32
CA TYR A 318 -19.83 10.33 -3.03
C TYR A 318 -20.60 9.85 -4.27
N ASP A 319 -21.88 10.21 -4.43
CA ASP A 319 -22.58 10.04 -5.71
C ASP A 319 -22.02 11.00 -6.77
N ASP A 320 -21.63 12.23 -6.40
CA ASP A 320 -20.94 13.14 -7.32
C ASP A 320 -19.54 12.62 -7.69
N ALA A 321 -18.77 12.13 -6.70
CA ALA A 321 -17.50 11.45 -6.97
C ALA A 321 -17.67 10.26 -7.95
N ALA A 322 -18.69 9.43 -7.73
CA ALA A 322 -19.02 8.31 -8.62
C ALA A 322 -19.38 8.75 -10.04
N ARG A 323 -20.11 9.88 -10.21
CA ARG A 323 -20.37 10.47 -11.54
C ARG A 323 -19.09 10.90 -12.23
N ILE A 324 -18.14 11.48 -11.48
CA ILE A 324 -16.86 11.91 -12.03
C ILE A 324 -16.05 10.71 -12.52
N VAL A 325 -15.85 9.68 -11.68
CA VAL A 325 -15.03 8.51 -12.04
C VAL A 325 -15.67 7.64 -13.12
N HIS A 326 -17.01 7.58 -13.18
CA HIS A 326 -17.75 6.92 -14.26
C HIS A 326 -17.51 7.61 -15.61
N ARG A 327 -17.58 8.95 -15.66
CA ARG A 327 -17.26 9.72 -16.87
C ARG A 327 -15.82 9.55 -17.34
N LEU A 328 -14.90 9.30 -16.42
CA LEU A 328 -13.49 8.99 -16.72
C LEU A 328 -13.27 7.53 -17.13
N GLY A 329 -14.31 6.70 -17.14
CA GLY A 329 -14.21 5.27 -17.48
C GLY A 329 -13.45 4.44 -16.44
N LEU A 330 -13.38 4.93 -15.20
CA LEU A 330 -12.71 4.23 -14.10
C LEU A 330 -13.62 3.23 -13.39
N ILE A 331 -14.93 3.39 -13.49
CA ILE A 331 -15.94 2.44 -13.00
C ILE A 331 -17.05 2.30 -14.04
N ASP A 332 -17.75 1.16 -14.05
CA ASP A 332 -18.89 0.96 -14.95
C ASP A 332 -20.20 1.54 -14.37
N THR A 333 -21.28 1.47 -15.16
CA THR A 333 -22.60 1.97 -14.77
C THR A 333 -23.18 1.23 -13.56
N VAL A 334 -22.96 -0.09 -13.47
CA VAL A 334 -23.48 -0.92 -12.37
C VAL A 334 -22.81 -0.54 -11.06
N ALA A 335 -21.49 -0.35 -11.08
CA ALA A 335 -20.70 0.07 -9.95
C ALA A 335 -21.08 1.48 -9.49
N ARG A 336 -21.26 2.43 -10.42
CA ARG A 336 -21.75 3.78 -10.11
C ARG A 336 -23.11 3.73 -9.42
N ASP A 337 -24.05 2.94 -9.93
CA ASP A 337 -25.42 2.88 -9.41
C ASP A 337 -25.46 2.23 -8.00
N ARG A 338 -24.51 1.34 -7.67
CA ARG A 338 -24.34 0.85 -6.29
C ARG A 338 -23.93 1.96 -5.33
N VAL A 339 -23.02 2.86 -5.74
CA VAL A 339 -22.64 4.02 -4.93
C VAL A 339 -23.85 4.93 -4.69
N PHE A 340 -24.63 5.22 -5.74
CA PHE A 340 -25.83 6.05 -5.61
C PHE A 340 -26.82 5.45 -4.61
N LYS A 341 -27.09 4.14 -4.74
CA LYS A 341 -27.98 3.43 -3.81
C LYS A 341 -27.47 3.47 -2.37
N ALA A 342 -26.16 3.37 -2.15
CA ALA A 342 -25.56 3.45 -0.82
C ALA A 342 -25.72 4.86 -0.21
N VAL A 343 -25.51 5.91 -1.02
CA VAL A 343 -25.77 7.30 -0.61
C VAL A 343 -27.25 7.51 -0.25
N ASP A 344 -28.18 7.06 -1.11
CA ASP A 344 -29.62 7.21 -0.90
C ASP A 344 -30.12 6.47 0.36
N ALA A 345 -29.64 5.25 0.59
CA ALA A 345 -30.04 4.45 1.74
C ALA A 345 -29.65 5.09 3.08
N GLU A 346 -28.47 5.71 3.14
CA GLU A 346 -27.98 6.37 4.35
C GLU A 346 -28.53 7.77 4.55
N THR A 347 -28.78 8.53 3.46
CA THR A 347 -29.39 9.86 3.56
C THR A 347 -30.88 9.77 3.88
N GLY A 348 -31.59 8.76 3.36
CA GLY A 348 -33.00 8.50 3.70
C GLY A 348 -33.25 8.00 5.12
N THR A 349 -32.21 7.61 5.86
CA THR A 349 -32.29 7.30 7.30
C THR A 349 -31.99 8.51 8.20
N MET A 350 -31.65 9.67 7.61
CA MET A 350 -31.36 10.92 8.34
C MET A 350 -32.55 11.90 8.41
N THR A 351 -33.69 11.57 7.80
CA THR A 351 -34.99 12.22 7.98
C THR A 351 -35.85 11.44 8.94
#